data_AF-A0A2V5MRD8-F1
#
_entry.id   AF-A0A2V5MRD8-F1
#
_cell.length_a   1.000
_cell.length_b   1.000
_cell.length_c   1.000
_cell.angle_alpha   90.00
_cell.angle_beta   90.00
_cell.angle_gamma   90.00
#
_symmetry.space_group_name_H-M   'P 1'
#
loop_
_entity.id
_entity.type
_entity.pdbx_description
1 polymer ?
#
loop_
_entity_poly.entity_id
_entity_poly.type
_entity_poly.pdbx_seq_one_letter_code
_entity_poly.pdbx_strand_id
1 'polypeptide(L)'
;MSKTSIHIIVAREILDSRGNPTIEVDVRLDGGALGRAAIPTGASTGEHVANSILIKVNQIGTLTETLATIDLAKNNNYSTVISHRSSETEDVTIADIAVATNAGEIKTGSLCGSDRIAKYNQLLRIEEELGDKAVYGATMS
;
A
#
# COMPACT_ATOMS: atom_id res chain seq x y z
N MET A 1 -1.23 -30.95 -8.28
CA MET A 1 -0.48 -29.93 -7.53
C MET A 1 -0.11 -30.52 -6.18
N SER A 2 1.16 -30.47 -5.79
CA SER A 2 1.61 -30.88 -4.45
C SER A 2 0.85 -30.06 -3.41
N LYS A 3 0.31 -30.70 -2.38
CA LYS A 3 -0.47 -30.02 -1.34
C LYS A 3 0.44 -29.06 -0.58
N THR A 4 0.12 -27.77 -0.61
CA THR A 4 0.81 -26.71 0.13
C THR A 4 0.35 -26.71 1.59
N SER A 5 0.52 -27.81 2.32
CA SER A 5 0.14 -27.91 3.72
C SER A 5 1.21 -27.29 4.63
N ILE A 6 0.75 -26.58 5.66
CA ILE A 6 1.61 -25.98 6.68
C ILE A 6 2.10 -27.08 7.62
N HIS A 7 3.42 -27.19 7.75
CA HIS A 7 4.08 -28.13 8.65
C HIS A 7 4.20 -27.57 10.06
N ILE A 8 4.76 -26.36 10.19
CA ILE A 8 4.99 -25.71 11.48
C ILE A 8 4.89 -24.19 11.36
N ILE A 9 4.37 -23.56 12.42
CA ILE A 9 4.35 -22.12 12.63
C ILE A 9 5.08 -21.83 13.94
N VAL A 10 6.08 -20.95 13.90
CA VAL A 10 6.82 -20.51 15.09
C VAL A 10 6.71 -18.99 15.18
N ALA A 11 6.07 -18.49 16.24
CA ALA A 11 5.99 -17.07 16.54
C ALA A 11 6.95 -16.69 17.67
N ARG A 12 7.56 -15.50 17.58
CA ARG A 12 8.41 -14.93 18.63
C ARG A 12 8.15 -13.43 18.77
N GLU A 13 8.27 -12.93 19.99
CA GLU A 13 8.27 -11.50 20.25
C GLU A 13 9.62 -10.90 19.78
N ILE A 14 9.56 -9.79 19.06
CA ILE A 14 10.69 -8.99 18.60
C ILE A 14 10.41 -7.52 18.90
N LEU A 15 11.41 -6.64 18.79
CA LEU A 15 11.20 -5.20 18.86
C LEU A 15 11.14 -4.60 17.45
N ASP A 16 10.21 -3.69 17.20
CA ASP A 16 10.20 -2.89 15.97
C ASP A 16 11.30 -1.82 15.98
N SER A 17 11.43 -1.08 14.88
CA SER A 17 12.43 -0.01 14.75
C SER A 17 12.24 1.18 15.69
N ARG A 18 11.08 1.28 16.37
CA ARG A 18 10.77 2.28 17.40
C ARG A 18 10.90 1.71 18.82
N GLY A 19 11.34 0.46 18.96
CA GLY A 19 11.51 -0.22 20.24
C GLY A 19 10.22 -0.78 20.85
N ASN A 20 9.12 -0.88 20.07
CA ASN A 20 7.87 -1.45 20.57
C ASN A 20 7.86 -2.98 20.39
N PRO A 21 7.35 -3.77 21.35
CA PRO A 21 7.25 -5.23 21.24
C PRO A 21 6.20 -5.69 20.23
N THR A 22 6.61 -6.43 19.19
CA THR A 22 5.75 -7.01 18.14
C THR A 22 6.05 -8.49 17.91
N ILE A 23 5.35 -9.13 16.96
CA ILE A 23 5.50 -10.56 16.66
C ILE A 23 6.14 -10.78 15.28
N GLU A 24 7.11 -11.68 15.22
CA GLU A 24 7.61 -12.29 13.99
C GLU A 24 7.18 -13.76 13.92
N VAL A 25 6.77 -14.21 12.74
CA VAL A 25 6.26 -15.56 12.49
C VAL A 25 7.06 -16.21 11.37
N ASP A 26 7.60 -17.40 11.65
CA ASP A 26 8.14 -18.34 10.68
C ASP A 26 7.08 -19.40 10.33
N VAL A 27 6.84 -19.63 9.04
CA VAL A 27 5.96 -20.69 8.53
C VAL A 27 6.79 -21.62 7.65
N ARG A 28 6.80 -22.93 7.96
CA ARG A 28 7.34 -23.95 7.05
C ARG A 28 6.22 -24.80 6.49
N LEU A 29 6.31 -25.08 5.20
CA LEU A 29 5.40 -25.97 4.49
C LEU A 29 5.99 -27.38 4.41
N ASP A 30 5.14 -28.39 4.22
CA ASP A 30 5.59 -29.79 4.06
C ASP A 30 6.50 -29.97 2.84
N GLY A 31 6.37 -29.08 1.84
CA GLY A 31 7.26 -29.01 0.67
C GLY A 31 8.63 -28.39 0.93
N GLY A 32 8.96 -28.05 2.17
CA GLY A 32 10.27 -27.49 2.56
C GLY A 32 10.41 -25.97 2.42
N ALA A 33 9.43 -25.28 1.83
CA ALA A 33 9.43 -23.83 1.74
C ALA A 33 9.31 -23.18 3.13
N LEU A 34 10.05 -22.09 3.35
CA LEU A 34 10.04 -21.28 4.58
C LEU A 34 9.68 -19.83 4.23
N GLY A 35 8.70 -19.27 4.94
CA GLY A 35 8.37 -17.85 4.91
C GLY A 35 8.50 -17.23 6.30
N ARG A 36 8.96 -15.97 6.37
CA ARG A 36 9.06 -15.19 7.61
C ARG A 36 8.35 -13.85 7.41
N ALA A 37 7.50 -13.47 8.37
CA ALA A 37 6.83 -12.19 8.37
C ALA A 37 6.85 -11.57 9.77
N ALA A 38 7.09 -10.27 9.86
CA ALA A 38 6.97 -9.50 11.09
C ALA A 38 5.74 -8.58 11.00
N ILE A 39 4.92 -8.58 12.06
CA ILE A 39 3.80 -7.66 12.20
C ILE A 39 4.36 -6.32 12.70
N PRO A 40 3.95 -5.16 12.16
CA PRO A 40 4.29 -3.88 12.75
C PRO A 40 3.48 -3.64 14.03
N THR A 41 4.15 -3.12 15.06
CA THR A 41 3.53 -2.87 16.38
C THR A 41 2.51 -1.75 16.37
N GLY A 42 1.38 -2.00 17.05
CA GLY A 42 0.45 -0.99 17.53
C GLY A 42 -0.49 -0.40 16.47
N ALA A 43 -1.77 -0.79 16.52
CA ALA A 43 -2.92 0.13 16.53
C ALA A 43 -4.27 -0.62 16.46
N SER A 44 -4.32 -1.78 15.79
CA SER A 44 -5.59 -2.40 15.41
C SER A 44 -5.66 -3.88 15.76
N THR A 45 -6.36 -4.20 16.85
CA THR A 45 -6.78 -5.56 17.22
C THR A 45 -8.31 -5.64 17.15
N GLY A 46 -8.85 -6.48 16.25
CA GLY A 46 -10.30 -6.64 16.04
C GLY A 46 -10.69 -6.99 14.60
N GLU A 47 -11.98 -7.20 14.35
CA GLU A 47 -12.57 -7.25 13.00
C GLU A 47 -12.94 -5.83 12.56
N HIS A 48 -12.93 -5.55 11.25
CA HIS A 48 -13.26 -4.22 10.69
C HIS A 48 -12.45 -3.05 11.30
N VAL A 49 -11.18 -3.30 11.58
CA VAL A 49 -10.28 -2.34 12.24
C VAL A 49 -10.00 -1.06 11.45
N ALA A 50 -10.34 -1.02 10.16
CA ALA A 50 -10.25 0.16 9.32
C ALA A 50 -11.28 0.06 8.18
N ASN A 51 -11.39 1.13 7.41
CA ASN A 51 -12.17 1.21 6.17
C ASN A 51 -11.36 1.81 5.02
N SER A 52 -10.06 2.01 5.24
CA SER A 52 -9.14 2.64 4.29
C SER A 52 -7.73 2.13 4.50
N ILE A 53 -6.95 2.06 3.42
CA ILE A 53 -5.53 1.71 3.42
C ILE A 53 -4.72 2.84 2.79
N LEU A 54 -3.65 3.24 3.48
CA LEU A 54 -2.62 4.12 2.95
C LEU A 54 -1.57 3.31 2.18
N ILE A 55 -1.58 3.38 0.86
CA ILE A 55 -0.70 2.60 -0.02
C ILE A 55 0.62 3.34 -0.22
N LYS A 56 1.72 2.70 0.18
CA LYS A 56 3.09 3.17 -0.09
C LYS A 56 3.82 2.09 -0.87
N VAL A 57 4.10 2.35 -2.14
CA VAL A 57 4.71 1.38 -3.07
C VAL A 57 5.98 0.72 -2.51
N ASN A 58 6.80 1.49 -1.80
CA ASN A 58 8.06 1.02 -1.24
C ASN A 58 7.93 0.25 0.08
N GLN A 59 6.73 0.11 0.65
CA GLN A 59 6.51 -0.75 1.81
C GLN A 59 6.36 -2.21 1.43
N ILE A 60 5.77 -2.48 0.26
CA ILE A 60 5.62 -3.86 -0.25
C ILE A 60 6.75 -4.21 -1.23
N GLY A 61 7.29 -3.22 -1.96
CA GLY A 61 8.54 -3.34 -2.69
C GLY A 61 8.39 -3.57 -4.20
N THR A 62 7.26 -4.08 -4.68
CA THR A 62 7.00 -4.23 -6.12
C THR A 62 5.67 -3.59 -6.56
N LEU A 63 5.60 -3.21 -7.83
CA LEU A 63 4.38 -2.66 -8.42
C LEU A 63 3.26 -3.71 -8.47
N THR A 64 3.58 -4.96 -8.82
CA THR A 64 2.59 -6.05 -8.89
C THR A 64 1.92 -6.28 -7.54
N GLU A 65 2.68 -6.32 -6.45
CA GLU A 65 2.12 -6.50 -5.11
C GLU A 65 1.36 -5.26 -4.64
N THR A 66 1.78 -4.07 -5.07
CA THR A 66 1.04 -2.83 -4.82
C THR A 66 -0.36 -2.90 -5.46
N LEU A 67 -0.44 -3.27 -6.73
CA LEU A 67 -1.72 -3.39 -7.45
C LEU A 67 -2.61 -4.47 -6.84
N ALA A 68 -2.04 -5.65 -6.54
CA ALA A 68 -2.78 -6.72 -5.86
C ALA A 68 -3.34 -6.27 -4.50
N THR A 69 -2.62 -5.43 -3.76
CA THR A 69 -3.07 -4.86 -2.48
C THR A 69 -4.23 -3.88 -2.68
N ILE A 70 -4.15 -3.02 -3.70
CA ILE A 70 -5.22 -2.07 -4.04
C ILE A 70 -6.49 -2.83 -4.43
N ASP A 71 -6.38 -3.84 -5.29
CA ASP A 71 -7.51 -4.65 -5.73
C ASP A 71 -8.14 -5.41 -4.55
N LEU A 72 -7.32 -5.97 -3.67
CA LEU A 72 -7.80 -6.63 -2.46
C LEU A 72 -8.57 -5.67 -1.55
N ALA A 73 -8.05 -4.45 -1.35
CA ALA A 73 -8.72 -3.43 -0.55
C ALA A 73 -10.08 -3.06 -1.13
N LYS A 74 -10.13 -2.79 -2.45
CA LYS A 74 -11.37 -2.46 -3.16
C LYS A 74 -12.42 -3.56 -3.10
N ASN A 75 -12.00 -4.81 -3.32
CA ASN A 75 -12.89 -5.98 -3.24
C ASN A 75 -13.49 -6.19 -1.84
N ASN A 76 -12.87 -5.61 -0.80
CA ASN A 76 -13.36 -5.63 0.57
C ASN A 76 -14.02 -4.31 1.01
N ASN A 77 -14.31 -3.40 0.08
CA ASN A 77 -14.91 -2.08 0.33
C ASN A 77 -14.04 -1.16 1.20
N TYR A 78 -12.72 -1.25 1.08
CA TYR A 78 -11.79 -0.30 1.69
C TYR A 78 -11.41 0.77 0.67
N SER A 79 -11.41 2.03 1.08
CA SER A 79 -10.82 3.08 0.25
C SER A 79 -9.29 2.95 0.23
N THR A 80 -8.67 3.43 -0.85
CA THR A 80 -7.22 3.36 -1.01
C THR A 80 -6.66 4.75 -1.22
N VAL A 81 -5.71 5.14 -0.38
CA VAL A 81 -5.03 6.43 -0.48
C VAL A 81 -3.61 6.19 -0.95
N ILE A 82 -3.28 6.54 -2.19
CA ILE A 82 -1.90 6.42 -2.69
C ILE A 82 -1.04 7.47 -2.00
N SER A 83 0.13 7.09 -1.49
CA SER A 83 0.90 7.97 -0.61
C SER A 83 2.38 7.98 -0.86
N HIS A 84 2.94 9.19 -0.74
CA HIS A 84 4.36 9.45 -0.71
C HIS A 84 5.04 9.00 0.59
N ARG A 85 6.36 9.17 0.65
CA ARG A 85 7.15 9.12 1.89
C ARG A 85 7.52 10.52 2.37
N SER A 86 8.05 10.61 3.59
CA SER A 86 8.57 11.87 4.14
C SER A 86 9.77 12.37 3.35
N SER A 87 10.51 11.46 2.72
CA SER A 87 11.65 11.71 1.85
C SER A 87 11.29 11.22 0.45
N GLU A 88 11.10 12.16 -0.46
CA GLU A 88 10.66 11.91 -1.83
C GLU A 88 11.73 12.34 -2.84
N THR A 89 11.56 11.89 -4.06
CA THR A 89 12.34 12.34 -5.23
C THR A 89 11.44 13.11 -6.18
N GLU A 90 11.94 13.46 -7.35
CA GLU A 90 11.13 14.03 -8.44
C GLU A 90 10.34 12.99 -9.26
N ASP A 91 10.44 11.70 -8.90
CA ASP A 91 9.65 10.63 -9.50
C ASP A 91 8.14 10.90 -9.31
N VAL A 92 7.35 10.71 -10.36
CA VAL A 92 5.92 11.02 -10.34
C VAL A 92 5.02 9.79 -10.36
N THR A 93 5.59 8.58 -10.30
CA THR A 93 4.91 7.30 -10.52
C THR A 93 3.65 7.15 -9.65
N ILE A 94 3.65 7.67 -8.42
CA ILE A 94 2.49 7.58 -7.53
C ILE A 94 1.28 8.39 -8.00
N ALA A 95 1.48 9.45 -8.80
CA ALA A 95 0.40 10.19 -9.44
C ALA A 95 -0.30 9.32 -10.50
N ASP A 96 0.50 8.71 -11.38
CA ASP A 96 -0.01 7.81 -12.42
C ASP A 96 -0.69 6.58 -11.81
N ILE A 97 -0.12 5.98 -10.75
CA ILE A 97 -0.77 4.86 -10.03
C ILE A 97 -2.12 5.28 -9.45
N ALA A 98 -2.22 6.47 -8.84
CA ALA A 98 -3.47 6.94 -8.25
C ALA A 98 -4.60 7.05 -9.27
N VAL A 99 -4.30 7.56 -10.46
CA VAL A 99 -5.27 7.66 -11.56
C VAL A 99 -5.54 6.30 -12.19
N ALA A 100 -4.50 5.54 -12.53
CA ALA A 100 -4.63 4.24 -13.20
C ALA A 100 -5.44 3.22 -12.38
N THR A 101 -5.34 3.30 -11.05
CA THR A 101 -6.09 2.43 -10.16
C THR A 101 -7.43 3.00 -9.75
N ASN A 102 -7.81 4.22 -10.17
CA ASN A 102 -8.97 4.95 -9.66
C ASN A 102 -9.01 4.93 -8.12
N ALA A 103 -7.89 5.27 -7.48
CA ALA A 103 -7.79 5.24 -6.01
C ALA A 103 -8.72 6.27 -5.34
N GLY A 104 -9.03 7.37 -6.04
CA GLY A 104 -9.87 8.46 -5.56
C GLY A 104 -9.16 9.45 -4.65
N GLU A 105 -8.13 9.01 -3.95
CA GLU A 105 -7.37 9.82 -3.01
C GLU A 105 -5.85 9.65 -3.20
N ILE A 106 -5.11 10.75 -3.06
CA ILE A 106 -3.66 10.77 -3.05
C ILE A 106 -3.13 11.69 -1.94
N LYS A 107 -2.14 11.23 -1.20
CA LYS A 107 -1.42 11.98 -0.16
C LYS A 107 0.04 12.16 -0.57
N THR A 108 0.32 13.28 -1.23
CA THR A 108 1.65 13.60 -1.78
C THR A 108 2.29 14.88 -1.22
N GLY A 109 1.87 15.34 -0.04
CA GLY A 109 2.55 16.39 0.72
C GLY A 109 1.88 17.76 0.68
N SER A 110 2.65 18.79 1.04
CA SER A 110 2.22 20.19 1.00
C SER A 110 2.44 20.81 -0.38
N LEU A 111 1.90 22.01 -0.62
CA LEU A 111 2.12 22.82 -1.83
C LEU A 111 3.50 23.52 -1.84
N CYS A 112 4.52 22.87 -1.29
CA CYS A 112 5.90 23.35 -1.27
C CYS A 112 6.86 22.15 -1.35
N GLY A 113 8.06 22.39 -1.91
CA GLY A 113 9.03 21.33 -2.23
C GLY A 113 8.83 20.80 -3.66
N SER A 114 9.88 20.85 -4.47
CA SER A 114 9.83 20.46 -5.89
C SER A 114 9.47 18.98 -6.07
N ASP A 115 9.94 18.12 -5.17
CA ASP A 115 9.65 16.70 -5.06
C ASP A 115 8.14 16.41 -4.95
N ARG A 116 7.40 17.25 -4.22
CA ARG A 116 5.94 17.11 -4.01
C ARG A 116 5.16 17.74 -5.14
N ILE A 117 5.57 18.94 -5.55
CA ILE A 117 4.95 19.69 -6.65
C ILE A 117 5.04 18.90 -7.96
N ALA A 118 6.10 18.11 -8.18
CA ALA A 118 6.24 17.26 -9.36
C ALA A 118 5.01 16.33 -9.56
N LYS A 119 4.50 15.71 -8.49
CA LYS A 119 3.33 14.82 -8.55
C LYS A 119 2.04 15.60 -8.81
N TYR A 120 1.86 16.76 -8.16
CA TYR A 120 0.69 17.61 -8.43
C TYR A 120 0.66 18.08 -9.89
N ASN A 121 1.81 18.52 -10.42
CA ASN A 121 1.92 18.90 -11.82
C ASN A 121 1.66 17.71 -12.75
N GLN A 122 2.05 16.49 -12.37
CA GLN A 122 1.73 15.30 -13.13
C GLN A 122 0.23 15.01 -13.15
N LEU A 123 -0.48 15.16 -12.02
CA LEU A 123 -1.94 15.02 -11.99
C LEU A 123 -2.63 16.03 -12.91
N LEU A 124 -2.17 17.28 -12.94
CA LEU A 124 -2.70 18.30 -13.86
C LEU A 124 -2.48 17.92 -15.33
N ARG A 125 -1.31 17.34 -15.66
CA ARG A 125 -1.04 16.84 -17.03
C ARG A 125 -1.94 15.66 -17.39
N ILE A 126 -2.15 14.72 -16.46
CA ILE A 126 -3.04 13.57 -16.68
C ILE A 126 -4.48 14.04 -16.86
N GLU A 127 -4.94 15.00 -16.07
CA GLU A 127 -6.27 15.61 -16.21
C GLU A 127 -6.43 16.29 -17.58
N GLU A 128 -5.44 17.07 -18.01
CA GLU A 128 -5.42 17.69 -19.34
C GLU A 128 -5.46 16.65 -20.47
N GLU A 129 -4.71 15.55 -20.33
CA GLU A 129 -4.68 14.46 -21.31
C GLU A 129 -6.02 13.70 -21.39
N LEU A 130 -6.68 13.48 -20.25
CA LEU A 130 -7.99 12.82 -20.20
C LEU A 130 -9.12 13.71 -20.74
N GLY A 131 -8.98 15.04 -20.65
CA GLY A 131 -9.97 16.01 -21.11
C GLY A 131 -11.35 15.73 -20.51
N ASP A 132 -12.39 15.69 -21.36
CA ASP A 132 -13.79 15.46 -20.93
C ASP A 132 -14.03 14.10 -20.26
N LYS A 133 -13.07 13.17 -20.33
CA LYS A 133 -13.15 11.86 -19.66
C LYS A 133 -12.65 11.91 -18.22
N ALA A 134 -12.00 13.00 -17.79
CA ALA A 134 -11.50 13.14 -16.43
C ALA A 134 -12.67 13.19 -15.44
N VAL A 135 -12.57 12.38 -14.38
CA VAL A 135 -13.51 12.41 -13.26
C VAL A 135 -12.71 12.68 -12.00
N TYR A 136 -13.04 13.77 -11.31
CA TYR A 136 -12.40 14.13 -10.05
C TYR A 136 -13.05 13.41 -8.87
N GLY A 137 -12.23 12.72 -8.08
CA GLY A 137 -12.66 11.95 -6.90
C GLY A 137 -13.21 10.57 -7.26
N ALA A 138 -13.25 9.68 -6.26
CA ALA A 138 -13.93 8.39 -6.41
C ALA A 138 -15.43 8.57 -6.17
N THR A 139 -16.24 8.10 -7.12
CA THR A 139 -17.63 7.72 -6.82
C THR A 139 -17.55 6.32 -6.21
N MET A 140 -17.87 6.18 -4.92
CA MET A 140 -18.07 4.84 -4.35
C MET A 140 -19.29 4.23 -5.05
N SER A 141 -19.07 3.22 -5.90
CA SER A 141 -20.11 2.37 -6.48
C SER A 141 -20.34 1.14 -5.62
#